data_AF-A0A9D4ST45-F1
#
_entry.id   AF-A0A9D4ST45-F1
#
_cell.length_a   1.000
_cell.length_b   1.000
_cell.length_c   1.000
_cell.angle_alpha   90.00
_cell.angle_beta   90.00
_cell.angle_gamma   90.00
#
_symmetry.space_group_name_H-M   'P 1'
#
loop_
_entity.id
_entity.type
_entity.pdbx_description
1 polymer ?
#
loop_
_entity_poly.entity_id
_entity_poly.type
_entity_poly.pdbx_seq_one_letter_code
_entity_poly.pdbx_strand_id
1 'polypeptide(L)'
;MSYGSPAMLGKIDPEQASAICQFCDIRADLFRMVWSYQFNRSIAHITQPTWEGWEEALSSPAVEYQRSLVERALVATQSNGVPQCGPAHSYI
;
A
#
# COMPACT_ATOMS: atom_id res chain seq x y z
N MET A 1 -12.92 -2.01 4.97
CA MET A 1 -11.91 -0.98 4.59
C MET A 1 -11.32 -1.41 3.26
N SER A 2 -11.24 -0.50 2.29
CA SER A 2 -10.56 -0.77 1.01
C SER A 2 -9.27 0.05 0.98
N TYR A 3 -8.14 -0.58 0.69
CA TYR A 3 -6.84 0.07 0.57
C TYR A 3 -6.65 0.52 -0.88
N GLY A 4 -6.53 1.84 -1.09
CA GLY A 4 -6.40 2.41 -2.42
C GLY A 4 -4.97 2.29 -2.95
N SER A 5 -4.83 1.98 -4.24
CA SER A 5 -3.56 2.13 -4.96
C SER A 5 -3.58 3.48 -5.70
N PRO A 6 -2.54 4.33 -5.58
CA PRO A 6 -2.41 5.55 -6.37
C PRO A 6 -2.43 5.24 -7.87
N ALA A 7 -1.88 4.11 -8.31
CA ALA A 7 -1.97 3.68 -9.71
C ALA A 7 -3.40 3.35 -10.18
N MET A 8 -4.33 3.06 -9.28
CA MET A 8 -5.77 2.94 -9.59
C MET A 8 -6.47 4.30 -9.50
N LEU A 9 -6.19 5.08 -8.45
CA LEU A 9 -6.80 6.40 -8.28
C LEU A 9 -6.40 7.38 -9.38
N GLY A 10 -5.13 7.42 -9.78
CA GLY A 10 -4.66 8.26 -10.89
C GLY A 10 -5.21 7.85 -12.26
N LYS A 11 -5.84 6.67 -12.40
CA LYS A 11 -6.62 6.34 -13.61
C LYS A 11 -8.03 6.92 -13.59
N ILE A 12 -8.58 7.15 -12.39
CA ILE A 12 -9.94 7.65 -12.18
C ILE A 12 -9.91 9.18 -12.11
N ASP A 13 -8.98 9.73 -11.35
CA ASP A 13 -8.79 11.16 -11.10
C ASP A 13 -7.29 11.49 -11.00
N PRO A 14 -6.61 11.75 -12.14
CA PRO A 14 -5.19 12.08 -12.17
C PRO A 14 -4.84 13.47 -11.60
N GLU A 15 -5.82 14.39 -11.48
CA GLU A 15 -5.57 15.72 -10.90
C GLU A 15 -5.43 15.64 -9.37
N GLN A 16 -6.19 14.74 -8.74
CA GLN A 16 -6.17 14.55 -7.28
C GLN A 16 -5.22 13.45 -6.81
N ALA A 17 -4.85 12.49 -7.68
CA ALA A 17 -3.99 11.37 -7.30
C ALA A 17 -2.90 11.08 -8.34
N SER A 18 -1.65 11.19 -7.93
CA SER A 18 -0.51 10.73 -8.73
C SER A 18 -0.46 9.21 -8.81
N ALA A 19 -0.31 8.65 -10.01
CA ALA A 19 -0.08 7.21 -10.21
C ALA A 19 1.36 6.77 -9.85
N ILE A 20 2.20 7.71 -9.43
CA ILE A 20 3.63 7.54 -9.17
C ILE A 20 3.90 7.50 -7.67
N CYS A 21 4.81 6.62 -7.26
CA CYS A 21 5.24 6.50 -5.87
C CYS A 21 6.15 7.67 -5.53
N GLN A 22 5.80 8.42 -4.49
CA GLN A 22 6.56 9.61 -4.07
C GLN A 22 8.01 9.32 -3.62
N PHE A 23 8.36 8.04 -3.46
CA PHE A 23 9.68 7.63 -2.97
C PHE A 23 10.61 7.10 -4.07
N CYS A 24 10.08 6.53 -5.17
CA CYS A 24 10.90 5.97 -6.27
C CYS A 24 10.66 6.60 -7.64
N ASP A 25 9.65 7.45 -7.81
CA ASP A 25 9.20 7.92 -9.12
C ASP A 25 8.76 6.81 -10.09
N ILE A 26 8.45 5.62 -9.57
CA ILE A 26 7.89 4.51 -10.35
C ILE A 26 6.40 4.34 -10.04
N ARG A 27 5.64 3.75 -10.98
CA ARG A 27 4.23 3.40 -10.79
C ARG A 27 3.96 2.74 -9.43
N ALA A 28 3.01 3.31 -8.68
CA ALA A 28 2.66 2.95 -7.31
C ALA A 28 1.54 1.89 -7.27
N ASP A 29 1.89 0.64 -7.55
CA ASP A 29 1.02 -0.50 -7.28
C ASP A 29 1.19 -1.03 -5.85
N LEU A 30 0.27 -1.90 -5.42
CA LEU A 30 0.23 -2.41 -4.05
C LEU A 30 1.51 -3.17 -3.69
N PHE A 31 2.01 -4.05 -4.56
CA PHE A 31 3.25 -4.79 -4.32
C PHE A 31 4.43 -3.83 -4.13
N ARG A 32 4.59 -2.84 -5.02
CA ARG A 32 5.68 -1.88 -4.97
C ARG A 32 5.65 -1.08 -3.67
N MET A 33 4.47 -0.56 -3.32
CA MET A 33 4.28 0.31 -2.17
C MET A 33 4.43 -0.41 -0.83
N VAL A 34 3.99 -1.66 -0.75
CA VAL A 34 3.89 -2.42 0.51
C VAL A 34 5.10 -3.32 0.75
N TRP A 35 5.68 -3.83 -0.34
CA TRP A 35 6.64 -4.93 -0.31
C TRP A 35 7.94 -4.64 -1.03
N SER A 36 7.91 -4.20 -2.30
CA SER A 36 9.13 -4.14 -3.10
C SER A 36 9.99 -2.93 -2.79
N TYR A 37 9.39 -1.79 -2.42
CA TYR A 37 10.11 -0.53 -2.27
C TYR A 37 10.23 -0.13 -0.81
N GLN A 38 11.45 -0.25 -0.28
CA GLN A 38 11.75 -0.18 1.15
C GLN A 38 12.26 1.18 1.63
N PHE A 39 12.26 2.22 0.77
CA PHE A 39 12.67 3.57 1.16
C PHE A 39 11.64 4.29 2.02
N ASN A 40 10.40 3.80 2.07
CA ASN A 40 9.44 4.27 3.05
C ASN A 40 9.88 3.82 4.44
N ARG A 41 10.58 4.71 5.16
CA ARG A 41 11.11 4.44 6.52
C ARG A 41 10.02 4.14 7.55
N SER A 42 8.76 4.45 7.25
CA SER A 42 7.61 4.11 8.10
C SER A 42 7.20 2.65 7.97
N ILE A 43 7.68 1.92 6.97
CA ILE A 43 7.41 0.50 6.74
C ILE A 43 8.62 -0.32 7.17
N ALA A 44 8.41 -1.39 7.94
CA ALA A 44 9.48 -2.29 8.35
C ALA A 44 10.22 -2.89 7.14
N HIS A 45 11.55 -2.94 7.20
CA HIS A 45 12.34 -3.42 6.09
C HIS A 45 12.18 -4.93 5.89
N ILE A 46 11.87 -5.38 4.67
CA ILE A 46 11.91 -6.80 4.30
C ILE A 46 13.26 -7.10 3.67
N THR A 47 13.92 -8.14 4.15
CA THR A 47 15.17 -8.64 3.58
C THR A 47 14.85 -9.37 2.28
N GLN A 48 15.37 -8.89 1.15
CA GLN A 48 15.16 -9.47 -0.19
C GLN A 48 13.68 -9.56 -0.59
N PRO A 49 13.02 -8.44 -0.89
CA PRO A 49 11.64 -8.47 -1.33
C PRO A 49 11.51 -9.13 -2.71
N THR A 50 10.98 -10.35 -2.73
CA THR A 50 10.65 -11.10 -3.96
C THR A 50 9.14 -11.13 -4.19
N TRP A 51 8.72 -11.46 -5.41
CA TRP A 51 7.32 -11.68 -5.72
C TRP A 51 6.80 -12.96 -5.04
N GLU A 52 7.63 -14.00 -5.00
CA GLU A 52 7.31 -15.27 -4.34
C GLU A 52 7.05 -15.08 -2.85
N GLY A 53 7.88 -14.29 -2.15
CA GLY A 53 7.67 -13.99 -0.74
C GLY A 53 6.43 -13.15 -0.48
N TRP A 54 6.05 -12.28 -1.44
CA TRP A 54 4.79 -11.53 -1.37
C TRP A 54 3.58 -12.45 -1.48
N GLU A 55 3.57 -13.36 -2.45
CA GLU A 55 2.51 -14.35 -2.64
C GLU A 55 2.41 -15.31 -1.45
N GLU A 56 3.54 -15.75 -0.89
CA GLU A 56 3.58 -16.57 0.33
C GLU A 56 2.96 -15.84 1.52
N ALA A 57 3.32 -14.56 1.73
CA ALA A 57 2.75 -13.77 2.82
C ALA A 57 1.24 -13.55 2.66
N LEU A 58 0.77 -13.29 1.43
CA LEU A 58 -0.65 -13.13 1.12
C LEU A 58 -1.46 -14.42 1.32
N SER A 59 -0.86 -15.57 0.98
CA SER A 59 -1.50 -16.88 1.11
C SER A 59 -1.29 -17.53 2.49
N SER A 60 -0.53 -16.89 3.37
CA SER A 60 -0.25 -17.40 4.70
C SER A 60 -1.54 -17.54 5.53
N PRO A 61 -1.79 -18.70 6.15
CA PRO A 61 -2.92 -18.89 7.04
C PRO A 61 -2.67 -18.28 8.43
N ALA A 62 -1.45 -17.84 8.72
CA ALA A 62 -1.10 -17.28 10.01
C ALA A 62 -1.56 -15.82 10.11
N VAL A 63 -2.43 -15.56 11.08
CA VAL A 63 -3.07 -14.25 11.32
C VAL A 63 -2.05 -13.12 11.45
N GLU A 64 -0.88 -13.38 12.03
CA GLU A 64 0.12 -12.33 12.26
C GLU A 64 0.79 -11.85 10.97
N TYR A 65 0.93 -12.73 9.97
CA TYR A 65 1.39 -12.32 8.64
C TYR A 65 0.31 -11.47 7.95
N GLN A 66 -0.95 -11.87 8.04
CA GLN A 66 -2.06 -11.10 7.48
C GLN A 66 -2.20 -9.72 8.12
N ARG A 67 -2.11 -9.64 9.45
CA ARG A 67 -2.15 -8.37 10.20
C ARG A 67 -0.98 -7.47 9.80
N SER A 68 0.23 -8.02 9.76
CA SER A 68 1.42 -7.28 9.36
C SER A 68 1.28 -6.70 7.93
N LEU A 69 0.76 -7.49 6.98
CA LEU A 69 0.52 -7.03 5.61
C LEU A 69 -0.49 -5.88 5.56
N VAL A 70 -1.58 -5.98 6.33
CA VAL A 70 -2.60 -4.93 6.43
C VAL A 70 -2.02 -3.64 7.01
N GLU A 71 -1.25 -3.73 8.09
CA GLU A 71 -0.59 -2.57 8.71
C GLU A 71 0.40 -1.91 7.75
N ARG A 72 1.20 -2.71 7.04
CA ARG A 72 2.12 -2.20 6.00
C ARG A 72 1.35 -1.51 4.87
N ALA A 73 0.25 -2.09 4.40
CA ALA A 73 -0.59 -1.50 3.37
C ALA A 73 -1.20 -0.17 3.82
N LEU A 74 -1.65 -0.09 5.07
CA LEU A 74 -2.17 1.14 5.68
C LEU A 74 -1.13 2.25 5.66
N VAL A 75 0.07 1.99 6.17
CA VAL A 75 1.17 2.96 6.21
C VAL A 75 1.58 3.37 4.81
N ALA A 76 1.72 2.42 3.88
CA ALA A 76 2.08 2.72 2.49
C ALA A 76 1.06 3.63 1.79
N THR A 77 -0.23 3.36 2.02
CA THR A 77 -1.37 4.13 1.49
C THR A 77 -1.32 5.57 2.02
N GLN A 78 -1.19 5.74 3.34
CA GLN A 78 -1.09 7.06 3.97
C GLN A 78 0.12 7.84 3.49
N SER A 79 1.29 7.19 3.44
CA SER A 79 2.51 7.84 2.98
C SER A 79 2.32 8.37 1.57
N ASN A 80 1.75 7.59 0.64
CA ASN A 80 1.54 8.03 -0.74
C ASN A 80 0.33 8.98 -0.92
N GLY A 81 -0.18 9.58 0.16
CA GLY A 81 -1.26 10.57 0.10
C GLY A 81 -2.62 10.00 -0.34
N VAL A 82 -2.79 8.67 -0.30
CA VAL A 82 -4.04 8.05 -0.70
C VAL A 82 -5.04 8.12 0.45
N PRO A 83 -6.23 8.72 0.25
CA PRO A 83 -7.27 8.73 1.26
C PRO A 83 -7.76 7.32 1.55
N GLN A 84 -7.90 6.97 2.82
CA GLN A 84 -8.46 5.69 3.22
C GLN A 84 -9.97 5.71 3.04
N CYS A 85 -10.53 4.74 2.31
CA CYS A 85 -11.97 4.50 2.35
C CYS A 85 -12.33 3.80 3.68
N GLY A 86 -12.58 4.60 4.72
CA GLY A 86 -13.36 4.26 5.91
C GLY A 86 -14.78 4.83 5.80
N PRO A 87 -15.75 4.39 6.64
CA PRO A 87 -17.13 4.84 6.49
C PRO A 87 -17.19 6.36 6.62
N ALA A 88 -17.68 7.03 5.57
CA ALA A 88 -18.04 8.43 5.61
C ALA A 88 -19.35 8.60 6.39
N HIS A 89 -19.38 8.28 7.68
CA HIS A 89 -20.54 8.53 8.54
C HIS A 89 -20.08 9.17 9.85
N SER A 90 -19.57 10.39 9.74
CA SER A 90 -19.85 11.40 10.76
C SER A 90 -21.15 12.08 10.31
N TYR A 91 -22.29 11.47 10.64
CA TYR A 91 -23.55 12.22 10.61
C TYR A 91 -23.42 13.34 11.65
N ILE A 92 -23.73 14.55 11.18
CA ILE A 92 -23.96 15.77 11.95
C ILE A 92 -25.00 15.50 13.05
#